data_AF-A0A7T7V2V4-F1
#
_entry.id   AF-A0A7T7V2V4-F1
#
_cell.length_a   1.000
_cell.length_b   1.000
_cell.length_c   1.000
_cell.angle_alpha   90.00
_cell.angle_beta   90.00
_cell.angle_gamma   90.00
#
_symmetry.space_group_name_H-M   'P 1'
#
loop_
_entity.id
_entity.type
_entity.pdbx_description
1 polymer ?
#
loop_
_entity_poly.entity_id
_entity_poly.type
_entity_poly.pdbx_seq_one_letter_code
_entity_poly.pdbx_strand_id
1 'polypeptide(L)'
;MKKLILFFLFLASFYNYAQEGCQYLVNVYADDLKETGRIKLFIKNTGKETFIVRKEINFCNMRLADLESFNYDTQSFEKVRNTNKDIDCFTYRDKSKSLKSGKTYVYDIDIKSDFKILVNDSFFDALKNKKYRFRISFALDSYKRCGNSNMLITDWIYKN
;
A
#
# COMPACT_ATOMS: atom_id res chain seq x y z
N MET A 1 -37.43 -17.20 -5.45
CA MET A 1 -35.96 -17.33 -5.36
C MET A 1 -35.25 -16.32 -6.29
N LYS A 2 -35.41 -15.01 -6.05
CA LYS A 2 -34.73 -13.94 -6.84
C LYS A 2 -34.22 -12.76 -6.00
N LYS A 3 -34.28 -12.84 -4.67
CA LYS A 3 -33.88 -11.74 -3.77
C LYS A 3 -32.64 -12.05 -2.91
N LEU A 4 -32.03 -13.22 -3.04
CA LEU A 4 -30.90 -13.63 -2.20
C LEU A 4 -29.51 -13.31 -2.80
N ILE A 5 -29.44 -12.90 -4.07
CA ILE A 5 -28.15 -12.71 -4.77
C ILE A 5 -27.59 -11.29 -4.59
N LEU A 6 -28.39 -10.31 -4.16
CA LEU A 6 -27.90 -8.94 -3.98
C LEU A 6 -27.11 -8.69 -2.68
N PHE A 7 -27.12 -9.63 -1.72
CA PHE A 7 -26.40 -9.44 -0.46
C PHE A 7 -24.92 -9.82 -0.53
N PHE A 8 -24.48 -10.53 -1.56
CA PHE A 8 -23.08 -10.95 -1.72
C PHE A 8 -22.19 -9.94 -2.45
N LEU A 9 -22.74 -8.87 -3.02
CA LEU A 9 -21.97 -7.81 -3.69
C LEU A 9 -21.54 -6.66 -2.75
N PHE A 10 -21.90 -6.72 -1.47
CA PHE A 10 -21.51 -5.73 -0.45
C PHE A 10 -20.47 -6.27 0.55
N LEU A 11 -19.79 -7.36 0.18
CA LEU A 11 -18.57 -7.84 0.83
C LEU A 11 -17.33 -7.48 0.01
N ALA A 12 -17.33 -6.30 -0.64
CA ALA A 12 -16.07 -5.60 -0.84
C ALA A 12 -15.59 -5.22 0.57
N SER A 13 -14.86 -6.15 1.18
CA SER A 13 -14.35 -6.05 2.53
C SER A 13 -13.34 -4.91 2.57
N PHE A 14 -13.84 -3.71 2.86
CA PHE A 14 -13.03 -2.56 3.21
C PHE A 14 -12.37 -2.86 4.57
N TYR A 15 -11.27 -3.60 4.56
CA TYR A 15 -10.44 -3.82 5.74
C TYR A 15 -9.80 -2.47 6.10
N ASN A 16 -10.41 -1.77 7.05
CA ASN A 16 -9.79 -0.59 7.64
C ASN A 16 -8.72 -1.08 8.62
N TYR A 17 -7.46 -0.90 8.26
CA TYR A 17 -6.33 -1.25 9.11
C TYR A 17 -5.80 0.00 9.81
N ALA A 18 -5.51 -0.12 11.11
CA ALA A 18 -4.71 0.85 11.85
C ALA A 18 -3.56 0.08 12.51
N GLN A 19 -2.34 0.61 12.41
CA GLN A 19 -1.24 0.13 13.24
C GLN A 19 -1.54 0.45 14.71
N GLU A 20 -1.06 -0.41 15.61
CA GLU A 20 -1.29 -0.26 17.04
C GLU A 20 -0.83 1.12 17.55
N GLY A 21 -1.67 1.78 18.34
CA GLY A 21 -1.42 3.14 18.85
C GLY A 21 -1.65 4.28 17.86
N CYS A 22 -1.78 4.00 16.56
CA CYS A 22 -1.97 5.03 15.54
C CYS A 22 -3.43 5.53 15.48
N GLN A 23 -3.60 6.85 15.35
CA GLN A 23 -4.89 7.52 15.17
C GLN A 23 -5.14 7.84 13.67
N TYR A 24 -4.99 6.83 12.82
CA TYR A 24 -5.44 6.86 11.44
C TYR A 24 -6.02 5.51 11.03
N LEU A 25 -6.82 5.51 9.97
CA LEU A 25 -7.26 4.30 9.27
C LEU A 25 -6.69 4.30 7.86
N VAL A 26 -6.23 3.13 7.41
CA VAL A 26 -5.72 2.91 6.07
C VAL A 26 -6.63 1.93 5.35
N ASN A 27 -6.89 2.21 4.09
CA ASN A 27 -7.57 1.30 3.16
C ASN A 27 -6.82 1.30 1.83
N VAL A 28 -6.69 0.13 1.20
CA VAL A 28 -6.09 0.00 -0.13
C VAL A 28 -7.09 -0.62 -1.08
N TYR A 29 -7.30 0.04 -2.21
CA TYR A 29 -8.08 -0.46 -3.33
C TYR A 29 -7.12 -0.87 -4.46
N ALA A 30 -7.17 -2.14 -4.85
CA ALA A 30 -6.23 -2.73 -5.80
C ALA A 30 -6.92 -3.61 -6.86
N ASP A 31 -8.23 -3.46 -7.07
CA ASP A 31 -8.98 -4.28 -8.03
C ASP A 31 -8.42 -4.17 -9.45
N ASP A 32 -8.02 -2.96 -9.86
CA ASP A 32 -7.47 -2.69 -11.20
C ASP A 32 -5.94 -2.87 -11.27
N LEU A 33 -5.30 -3.42 -10.24
CA LEU A 33 -3.84 -3.52 -10.16
C LEU A 33 -3.27 -4.38 -11.29
N LYS A 34 -3.99 -5.40 -11.72
CA LYS A 34 -3.54 -6.32 -12.79
C LYS A 34 -3.50 -5.62 -14.15
N GLU A 35 -4.47 -4.76 -14.41
CA GLU A 35 -4.67 -4.07 -15.68
C GLU A 35 -3.83 -2.79 -15.74
N THR A 36 -3.87 -2.00 -14.67
CA THR A 36 -3.31 -0.65 -14.65
C THR A 36 -1.93 -0.58 -14.00
N GLY A 37 -1.59 -1.54 -13.14
CA GLY A 37 -0.40 -1.45 -12.29
C GLY A 37 -0.54 -0.46 -11.13
N ARG A 38 -1.73 0.10 -10.90
CA ARG A 38 -1.99 1.15 -9.91
C ARG A 38 -2.82 0.66 -8.74
N ILE A 39 -2.68 1.34 -7.61
CA ILE A 39 -3.55 1.19 -6.44
C ILE A 39 -4.02 2.55 -5.95
N LYS A 40 -5.16 2.57 -5.25
CA LYS A 40 -5.58 3.74 -4.47
C LYS A 40 -5.41 3.46 -2.99
N LEU A 41 -4.65 4.32 -2.30
CA LEU A 41 -4.46 4.23 -0.85
C LEU A 41 -5.19 5.38 -0.18
N PHE A 42 -6.07 5.05 0.76
CA PHE A 42 -6.84 6.00 1.55
C PHE A 42 -6.26 6.05 2.95
N ILE A 43 -5.89 7.24 3.42
CA ILE A 43 -5.50 7.48 4.80
C ILE A 43 -6.48 8.46 5.44
N LYS A 44 -7.17 8.03 6.49
CA LYS A 44 -8.12 8.85 7.26
C LYS A 44 -7.54 9.17 8.62
N ASN A 45 -7.47 10.45 8.97
CA ASN A 45 -7.12 10.87 10.32
C ASN A 45 -8.32 10.63 11.26
N THR A 46 -8.16 9.76 12.25
CA THR A 46 -9.16 9.49 13.29
C THR A 46 -8.84 10.19 14.62
N GLY A 47 -7.66 10.78 14.74
CA GLY A 47 -7.24 11.57 15.88
C GLY A 47 -7.83 12.98 15.87
N LYS A 48 -7.68 13.68 17.01
CA LYS A 48 -8.10 15.07 17.18
C LYS A 48 -7.10 16.07 16.58
N GLU A 49 -5.83 15.67 16.50
CA GLU A 49 -4.74 16.53 16.02
C GLU A 49 -4.53 16.37 14.52
N THR A 50 -4.08 17.45 13.88
CA THR A 50 -3.65 17.43 12.48
C THR A 50 -2.27 16.79 12.40
N PHE A 51 -2.05 15.93 11.40
CA PHE A 51 -0.71 15.42 11.10
C PHE A 51 -0.32 15.64 9.64
N ILE A 52 0.96 15.46 9.33
CA ILE A 52 1.53 15.74 8.03
C ILE A 52 1.68 14.42 7.27
N VAL A 53 1.25 14.43 6.01
CA VAL A 53 1.47 13.33 5.07
C VAL A 53 2.20 13.85 3.85
N ARG A 54 2.91 12.97 3.15
CA ARG A 54 3.46 13.31 1.83
C ARG A 54 2.32 13.57 0.85
N LYS A 55 2.55 14.44 -0.14
CA LYS A 55 1.55 14.72 -1.17
C LYS A 55 1.45 13.54 -2.13
N GLU A 56 2.57 12.91 -2.44
CA GLU A 56 2.66 11.82 -3.41
C GLU A 56 3.44 10.66 -2.78
N ILE A 57 3.12 9.43 -3.16
CA ILE A 57 3.88 8.24 -2.80
C ILE A 57 4.46 7.66 -4.08
N ASN A 58 5.75 7.39 -4.07
CA ASN A 58 6.49 6.83 -5.20
C ASN A 58 7.73 6.08 -4.73
N PHE A 59 8.52 5.55 -5.66
CA PHE A 59 9.76 4.82 -5.37
C PHE A 59 10.76 5.53 -4.44
N CYS A 60 10.72 6.87 -4.31
CA CYS A 60 11.63 7.59 -3.42
C CYS A 60 11.25 7.50 -1.94
N ASN A 61 9.96 7.58 -1.62
CA ASN A 61 9.46 7.59 -0.24
C ASN A 61 8.72 6.32 0.17
N MET A 62 8.49 5.40 -0.78
CA MET A 62 7.93 4.07 -0.57
C MET A 62 9.03 3.00 -0.47
N ARG A 63 8.79 1.98 0.35
CA ARG A 63 9.57 0.74 0.39
C ARG A 63 8.66 -0.47 0.30
N LEU A 64 9.18 -1.55 -0.26
CA LEU A 64 8.53 -2.85 -0.24
C LEU A 64 8.85 -3.52 1.10
N ALA A 65 7.86 -3.60 2.00
CA ALA A 65 8.03 -4.20 3.31
C ALA A 65 8.06 -5.74 3.22
N ASP A 66 7.13 -6.31 2.44
CA ASP A 66 7.07 -7.74 2.17
C ASP A 66 6.56 -8.02 0.77
N LEU A 67 6.98 -9.17 0.23
CA LEU A 67 6.47 -9.73 -1.01
C LEU A 67 6.43 -11.25 -0.94
N GLU A 68 5.29 -11.81 -1.31
CA GLU A 68 5.08 -13.25 -1.36
C GLU A 68 4.37 -13.64 -2.65
N SER A 69 4.79 -14.74 -3.25
CA SER A 69 4.12 -15.34 -4.42
C SER A 69 3.39 -16.61 -4.01
N PHE A 70 2.20 -16.82 -4.57
CA PHE A 70 1.47 -18.05 -4.36
C PHE A 70 2.13 -19.21 -5.11
N ASN A 71 2.47 -20.26 -4.39
CA ASN A 71 2.93 -21.53 -4.92
C ASN A 71 1.72 -22.48 -5.03
N TYR A 72 1.44 -22.94 -6.25
CA TYR A 72 0.30 -23.81 -6.53
C TYR A 72 0.50 -25.24 -6.03
N ASP A 73 1.75 -25.71 -5.98
CA ASP A 73 2.08 -27.06 -5.55
C ASP A 73 1.93 -27.21 -4.03
N THR A 74 2.38 -26.20 -3.28
CA THR A 74 2.28 -26.17 -1.81
C THR A 74 0.99 -25.50 -1.29
N GLN A 75 0.19 -24.92 -2.19
CA GLN A 75 -1.01 -24.12 -1.89
C GLN A 75 -0.77 -23.01 -0.85
N SER A 76 0.41 -22.40 -0.87
CA SER A 76 0.82 -21.42 0.14
C SER A 76 1.49 -20.19 -0.47
N PHE A 77 1.48 -19.08 0.27
CA PHE A 77 2.25 -17.89 -0.09
C PHE A 77 3.67 -18.02 0.44
N GLU A 78 4.64 -17.94 -0.45
CA GLU A 78 6.06 -18.10 -0.15
C GLU A 78 6.80 -16.78 -0.39
N LYS A 79 7.70 -16.43 0.54
CA LYS A 79 8.50 -15.19 0.45
C LYS A 79 9.37 -15.19 -0.80
N VAL A 80 9.30 -14.08 -1.54
CA VAL A 80 10.16 -13.86 -2.71
C VAL A 80 11.43 -13.18 -2.24
N ARG A 81 12.59 -13.75 -2.60
CA ARG A 81 13.88 -13.12 -2.33
C ARG A 81 14.07 -11.93 -3.27
N ASN A 82 14.06 -10.72 -2.71
CA ASN A 82 14.29 -9.50 -3.46
C ASN A 82 15.62 -8.85 -3.04
N THR A 83 16.35 -8.34 -4.03
CA THR A 83 17.43 -7.39 -3.80
C THR A 83 16.80 -6.01 -3.76
N ASN A 84 16.66 -5.42 -2.57
CA ASN A 84 16.29 -4.01 -2.48
C ASN A 84 17.40 -3.19 -3.14
N LYS A 85 17.04 -2.31 -4.08
CA LYS A 85 17.98 -1.36 -4.64
C LYS A 85 18.11 -0.16 -3.72
N ASP A 86 19.33 0.30 -3.49
CA ASP A 86 19.57 1.62 -2.95
C ASP A 86 19.23 2.64 -4.03
N ILE A 87 18.19 3.44 -3.77
CA ILE A 87 17.73 4.48 -4.67
C ILE A 87 18.19 5.82 -4.13
N ASP A 88 18.94 6.53 -4.95
CA ASP A 88 19.26 7.92 -4.72
C ASP A 88 18.07 8.82 -5.10
N CYS A 89 17.59 9.60 -4.12
CA CYS A 89 16.49 10.53 -4.27
C CYS A 89 16.87 11.96 -3.84
N PHE A 90 18.16 12.33 -3.86
CA PHE A 90 18.62 13.65 -3.38
C PHE A 90 17.94 14.85 -4.07
N THR A 91 17.44 14.68 -5.29
CA THR A 91 16.75 15.75 -6.04
C THR A 91 15.24 15.77 -5.83
N TYR A 92 14.66 14.73 -5.21
CA TYR A 92 13.22 14.63 -5.01
C TYR A 92 12.77 15.48 -3.82
N ARG A 93 12.20 16.65 -4.11
CA ARG A 93 11.58 17.52 -3.10
C ARG A 93 10.09 17.26 -3.03
N ASP A 94 9.71 16.36 -2.14
CA ASP A 94 8.31 16.06 -1.92
C ASP A 94 7.59 17.23 -1.22
N LYS A 95 6.37 17.50 -1.64
CA LYS A 95 5.49 18.44 -0.94
C LYS A 95 4.77 17.69 0.17
N SER A 96 4.55 18.34 1.29
CA SER A 96 3.75 17.78 2.37
C SER A 96 2.35 18.37 2.40
N LYS A 97 1.41 17.65 2.98
CA LYS A 97 0.01 18.04 3.13
C LYS A 97 -0.45 17.82 4.56
N SER A 98 -1.10 18.81 5.13
CA SER A 98 -1.74 18.68 6.44
C SER A 98 -3.05 17.89 6.33
N LEU A 99 -3.17 16.81 7.08
CA LEU A 99 -4.37 15.99 7.17
C LEU A 99 -5.11 16.30 8.47
N LYS A 100 -6.14 17.14 8.38
CA LYS A 100 -6.98 17.55 9.52
C LYS A 100 -7.78 16.37 10.08
N SER A 101 -8.19 16.49 11.35
CA SER A 101 -9.06 15.51 12.03
C SER A 101 -10.29 15.14 11.18
N GLY A 102 -10.59 13.84 11.09
CA GLY A 102 -11.73 13.29 10.36
C GLY A 102 -11.59 13.32 8.84
N LYS A 103 -10.55 13.94 8.28
CA LYS A 103 -10.34 14.01 6.83
C LYS A 103 -9.58 12.80 6.30
N THR A 104 -9.90 12.46 5.06
CA THR A 104 -9.24 11.41 4.28
C THR A 104 -8.39 12.05 3.20
N TYR A 105 -7.18 11.52 3.01
CA TYR A 105 -6.35 11.78 1.85
C TYR A 105 -6.25 10.51 1.01
N VAL A 106 -6.22 10.67 -0.31
CA VAL A 106 -6.19 9.57 -1.27
C VAL A 106 -4.96 9.72 -2.14
N TYR A 107 -4.17 8.65 -2.19
CA TYR A 107 -3.06 8.49 -3.12
C TYR A 107 -3.51 7.64 -4.30
N ASP A 108 -3.03 8.00 -5.48
CA ASP A 108 -3.03 7.15 -6.68
C ASP A 108 -1.56 6.77 -6.93
N ILE A 109 -1.22 5.49 -6.71
CA ILE A 109 0.16 5.01 -6.65
C ILE A 109 0.40 4.06 -7.82
N ASP A 110 1.43 4.33 -8.62
CA ASP A 110 1.87 3.48 -9.72
C ASP A 110 2.88 2.44 -9.23
N ILE A 111 2.35 1.37 -8.63
CA ILE A 111 3.14 0.26 -8.10
C ILE A 111 3.96 -0.40 -9.21
N LYS A 112 3.44 -0.45 -10.44
CA LYS A 112 4.16 -1.01 -11.59
C LYS A 112 5.46 -0.29 -11.87
N SER A 113 5.39 1.01 -12.05
CA SER A 113 6.56 1.84 -12.32
C SER A 113 7.49 1.87 -11.10
N ASP A 114 6.94 1.96 -9.88
CA ASP A 114 7.75 2.07 -8.68
C ASP A 114 8.51 0.78 -8.34
N PHE A 115 7.88 -0.40 -8.46
CA PHE A 115 8.57 -1.67 -8.17
C PHE A 115 9.55 -2.07 -9.26
N LYS A 116 9.35 -1.59 -10.49
CA LYS A 116 10.34 -1.68 -11.55
C LYS A 116 11.69 -1.13 -11.07
N ILE A 117 11.63 0.02 -10.39
CA ILE A 117 12.80 0.71 -9.82
C ILE A 117 13.26 0.02 -8.53
N LEU A 118 12.35 -0.22 -7.57
CA LEU A 118 12.69 -0.75 -6.23
C LEU A 118 13.22 -2.19 -6.25
N VAL A 119 12.76 -3.02 -7.18
CA VAL A 119 13.08 -4.45 -7.26
C VAL A 119 13.90 -4.74 -8.51
N ASN A 120 13.28 -4.75 -9.69
CA ASN A 120 13.96 -4.87 -10.99
C ASN A 120 13.00 -4.61 -12.16
N ASP A 121 13.58 -4.40 -13.35
CA ASP A 121 12.83 -4.02 -14.55
C ASP A 121 11.83 -5.06 -15.03
N SER A 122 12.08 -6.32 -14.70
CA SER A 122 11.26 -7.48 -15.10
C SER A 122 10.25 -7.91 -14.03
N PHE A 123 10.15 -7.20 -12.90
CA PHE A 123 9.40 -7.68 -11.73
C PHE A 123 7.95 -8.04 -12.07
N PHE A 124 7.27 -7.09 -12.72
CA PHE A 124 5.87 -7.25 -13.11
C PHE A 124 5.69 -8.29 -14.21
N ASP A 125 6.67 -8.46 -15.09
CA ASP A 125 6.63 -9.48 -16.14
C ASP A 125 6.85 -10.89 -15.58
N ALA A 126 7.80 -11.05 -14.66
CA ALA A 126 8.10 -12.31 -13.98
C ALA A 126 6.94 -12.79 -13.10
N LEU A 127 6.15 -11.86 -12.54
CA LEU A 127 4.98 -12.16 -11.71
C LEU A 127 3.65 -11.96 -12.44
N LYS A 128 3.66 -11.68 -13.74
CA LYS A 128 2.46 -11.37 -14.54
C LYS A 128 1.43 -12.48 -14.47
N ASN A 129 1.88 -13.74 -14.49
CA ASN A 129 1.03 -14.92 -14.46
C ASN A 129 0.94 -15.58 -13.08
N LYS A 130 1.52 -14.97 -12.04
CA LYS A 130 1.45 -15.47 -10.66
C LYS A 130 0.46 -14.66 -9.85
N LYS A 131 -0.17 -15.31 -8.89
CA LYS A 131 -0.81 -14.63 -7.76
C LYS A 131 0.29 -14.21 -6.79
N TYR A 132 0.26 -12.98 -6.32
CA TYR A 132 1.21 -12.50 -5.34
C TYR A 132 0.54 -11.50 -4.41
N ARG A 133 1.14 -11.31 -3.24
CA ARG A 133 0.72 -10.30 -2.28
C ARG A 133 1.93 -9.55 -1.76
N PHE A 134 1.73 -8.29 -1.41
CA PHE A 134 2.80 -7.45 -0.91
C PHE A 134 2.30 -6.45 0.11
N ARG A 135 3.24 -5.90 0.89
CA ARG A 135 3.00 -4.76 1.78
C ARG A 135 3.96 -3.66 1.41
N ILE A 136 3.47 -2.43 1.35
CA ILE A 136 4.31 -1.26 1.16
C ILE A 136 4.40 -0.48 2.46
N SER A 137 5.52 0.21 2.65
CA SER A 137 5.71 1.12 3.75
C SER A 137 6.19 2.49 3.29
N PHE A 138 5.83 3.54 4.03
CA PHE A 138 6.31 4.90 3.81
C PHE A 138 6.25 5.71 5.10
N ALA A 139 7.09 6.74 5.20
CA ALA A 139 7.12 7.61 6.35
C ALA A 139 5.92 8.57 6.39
N LEU A 140 5.36 8.76 7.58
CA LEU A 140 4.42 9.80 7.95
C LEU A 140 5.21 10.91 8.64
N ASP A 141 5.32 12.08 8.03
CA ASP A 141 6.06 13.17 8.64
C ASP A 141 5.38 13.65 9.93
N SER A 142 6.18 13.94 10.96
CA SER A 142 5.71 14.57 12.21
C SER A 142 4.65 13.80 13.01
N TYR A 143 4.49 12.48 12.82
CA TYR A 143 3.45 11.68 13.50
C TYR A 143 3.96 10.89 14.72
N LYS A 144 4.12 11.55 15.87
CA LYS A 144 4.66 10.94 17.10
C LYS A 144 3.75 9.91 17.81
N ARG A 145 2.59 9.57 17.24
CA ARG A 145 1.56 8.75 17.92
C ARG A 145 1.55 7.28 17.50
N CYS A 146 2.39 6.87 16.55
CA CYS A 146 2.59 5.46 16.17
C CYS A 146 3.73 4.75 16.93
N GLY A 147 3.92 5.07 18.21
CA GLY A 147 5.04 4.51 19.00
C GLY A 147 6.42 4.90 18.45
N ASN A 148 7.31 3.93 18.28
CA ASN A 148 8.73 4.15 17.92
C ASN A 148 8.99 4.40 16.43
N SER A 149 7.97 4.30 15.57
CA SER A 149 8.13 4.42 14.12
C SER A 149 7.04 5.29 13.53
N ASN A 150 7.43 6.38 12.88
CA ASN A 150 6.52 7.20 12.08
C ASN A 150 6.24 6.56 10.71
N MET A 151 6.24 5.23 10.60
CA MET A 151 6.11 4.52 9.34
C MET A 151 4.74 3.88 9.24
N LEU A 152 4.03 4.19 8.15
CA LEU A 152 2.84 3.46 7.76
C LEU A 152 3.26 2.18 7.04
N ILE A 153 2.71 1.03 7.44
CA ILE A 153 2.79 -0.23 6.68
C ILE A 153 1.36 -0.61 6.29
N THR A 154 1.13 -0.91 5.01
CA THR A 154 -0.20 -1.37 4.56
C THR A 154 -0.48 -2.79 5.04
N ASP A 155 -1.76 -3.15 5.08
CA ASP A 155 -2.13 -4.57 5.06
C ASP A 155 -1.71 -5.22 3.71
N TRP A 156 -1.88 -6.53 3.59
CA TRP A 156 -1.60 -7.27 2.36
C TRP A 156 -2.42 -6.76 1.19
N ILE A 157 -1.72 -6.34 0.15
CA ILE A 157 -2.28 -5.97 -1.15
C ILE A 157 -2.15 -7.18 -2.05
N TYR A 158 -3.27 -7.67 -2.58
CA TYR A 158 -3.33 -8.89 -3.39
C TYR A 158 -3.41 -8.55 -4.87
N LYS A 159 -2.62 -9.24 -5.67
CA LYS A 159 -2.75 -9.30 -7.12
C LYS A 159 -3.13 -10.72 -7.50
N ASN A 160 -4.35 -10.89 -7.99
CA ASN A 160 -4.97 -12.18 -8.33
C ASN A 160 -4.95 -12.51 -9.83
#